data_AF-A0A502DY43-F1
#
_entry.id   AF-A0A502DY43-F1
#
_cell.length_a   1.000
_cell.length_b   1.000
_cell.length_c   1.000
_cell.angle_alpha   90.00
_cell.angle_beta   90.00
_cell.angle_gamma   90.00
#
_symmetry.space_group_name_H-M   'P 1'
#
loop_
_entity.id
_entity.type
_entity.pdbx_description
1 polymer ?
#
loop_
_entity_poly.entity_id
_entity_poly.type
_entity_poly.pdbx_seq_one_letter_code
_entity_poly.pdbx_strand_id
1 'polypeptide(L)' 'MLALMREIRLCWTPDVEHEPRGVFRDGGFWYGDYDEPRRALTLIMKTENAQHGPGTHWIEERPANSNDLNAG' A
#
# COMPACT_ATOMS: atom_id res chain seq x y z
N MET A 1 12.76 -2.67 24.02
CA MET A 1 12.37 -3.42 22.81
C MET A 1 11.94 -2.38 21.80
N LEU A 2 12.79 -2.04 20.82
CA LEU A 2 12.39 -1.12 19.76
C LEU A 2 11.27 -1.82 18.98
N ALA A 3 10.08 -1.22 18.92
CA ALA A 3 9.04 -1.73 18.06
C ALA A 3 9.59 -1.73 16.63
N LEU A 4 9.61 -2.89 15.97
CA LEU A 4 9.93 -2.96 14.55
C LEU A 4 8.90 -2.10 13.83
N MET A 5 9.34 -0.98 13.27
CA MET A 5 8.49 -0.13 12.44
C MET A 5 7.98 -0.97 11.28
N ARG A 6 6.71 -0.79 10.92
CA ARG A 6 6.11 -1.50 9.78
C ARG A 6 6.02 -0.55 8.59
N GLU A 7 5.95 -1.15 7.42
CA GLU A 7 5.58 -0.47 6.20
C GLU A 7 4.32 -1.11 5.62
N ILE A 8 3.56 -0.28 4.90
CA ILE A 8 2.34 -0.67 4.23
C ILE A 8 2.32 -0.20 2.79
N ARG A 9 1.64 -0.95 1.93
CA ARG A 9 1.34 -0.54 0.55
C ARG A 9 -0.09 -0.92 0.20
N LEU A 10 -0.68 -0.17 -0.73
CA LEU A 10 -1.92 -0.57 -1.39
C LEU A 10 -1.57 -1.47 -2.57
N CYS A 11 -2.20 -2.63 -2.64
CA CYS A 11 -2.11 -3.59 -3.72
C CYS A 11 -3.46 -3.74 -4.43
N TRP A 12 -3.42 -4.27 -5.65
CA TRP A 12 -4.60 -4.57 -6.44
C TRP A 12 -4.37 -5.79 -7.33
N THR A 13 -5.47 -6.41 -7.75
CA THR A 13 -5.44 -7.54 -8.70
C THR A 13 -4.92 -7.08 -10.07
N PRO A 14 -4.15 -7.90 -10.80
CA PRO A 14 -3.61 -7.54 -12.12
C PRO A 14 -4.67 -7.13 -13.16
N ASP A 15 -5.92 -7.59 -12.97
CA ASP A 15 -7.05 -7.29 -13.85
C ASP A 15 -7.60 -5.86 -13.67
N VAL A 16 -7.12 -5.11 -12.68
CA VAL A 16 -7.44 -3.68 -12.49
C VAL A 16 -6.35 -2.83 -13.14
N GLU A 17 -6.69 -2.22 -14.28
CA GLU A 17 -5.81 -1.27 -14.97
C GLU A 17 -5.90 0.13 -14.34
N HIS A 18 -4.84 0.56 -13.65
CA HIS A 18 -4.65 1.95 -13.24
C HIS A 18 -3.80 2.69 -14.29
N GLU A 19 -4.49 3.44 -15.14
CA GLU A 19 -3.97 4.33 -16.20
C GLU A 19 -3.17 3.71 -17.39
N PRO A 20 -3.25 4.28 -18.60
CA PRO A 20 -2.55 3.79 -19.80
C PRO A 20 -1.02 3.80 -19.71
N ARG A 21 -0.44 4.47 -18.70
CA ARG A 21 1.01 4.63 -18.52
C ARG A 21 1.61 3.68 -17.47
N GLY A 22 0.86 2.63 -17.12
CA GLY A 22 1.13 1.69 -16.04
C GLY A 22 2.59 1.31 -15.82
N VAL A 23 3.10 1.65 -14.63
CA VAL A 23 4.37 1.11 -14.10
C VAL A 23 4.13 0.21 -12.88
N PHE A 24 2.94 0.24 -12.29
CA PHE A 24 2.62 -0.48 -11.07
C PHE A 24 1.60 -1.59 -11.40
N ARG A 25 2.09 -2.80 -11.69
CA ARG A 25 1.18 -3.91 -12.04
C ARG A 25 0.52 -4.57 -10.83
N ASP A 26 1.11 -4.45 -9.64
CA ASP A 26 0.71 -5.25 -8.48
C ASP A 26 0.70 -4.46 -7.15
N GLY A 27 0.70 -3.13 -7.22
CA GLY A 27 0.69 -2.27 -6.02
C GLY A 27 1.51 -1.00 -6.11
N GLY A 28 1.18 -0.05 -5.24
CA GLY A 28 1.86 1.24 -5.11
C GLY A 28 3.15 1.17 -4.28
N PHE A 29 3.62 2.33 -3.84
CA PHE A 29 4.80 2.45 -3.00
C PHE A 29 4.56 1.91 -1.58
N TRP A 30 5.65 1.50 -0.93
CA TRP A 30 5.67 1.24 0.51
C TRP A 30 5.77 2.57 1.27
N TYR A 31 4.97 2.71 2.31
CA TYR A 31 4.94 3.83 3.24
C TYR A 31 5.18 3.33 4.65
N GLY A 32 5.80 4.14 5.51
CA GLY A 32 5.79 3.86 6.94
C GLY A 32 4.37 3.75 7.48
N ASP A 33 4.15 2.78 8.36
CA ASP A 33 2.86 2.53 9.01
C ASP A 33 2.59 3.55 10.12
N TYR A 34 2.24 4.76 9.72
CA TYR A 34 1.77 5.83 10.59
C TYR A 34 0.26 6.07 10.38
N ASP A 35 -0.37 6.77 11.33
CA ASP A 35 -1.82 7.00 11.33
C ASP A 35 -2.33 7.61 10.02
N GLU A 36 -1.62 8.61 9.48
CA GLU A 36 -2.02 9.30 8.25
C GLU A 36 -1.94 8.40 7.00
N PRO A 37 -0.77 7.81 6.64
CA PRO A 37 -0.69 6.84 5.54
C PRO A 37 -1.68 5.69 5.69
N ARG A 38 -1.82 5.13 6.89
CA ARG A 38 -2.75 4.03 7.16
C ARG A 38 -4.19 4.42 6.85
N ARG A 39 -4.62 5.58 7.33
CA ARG A 39 -5.97 6.10 7.07
C ARG A 39 -6.18 6.38 5.59
N ALA A 40 -5.22 7.01 4.93
CA ALA A 40 -5.31 7.33 3.51
C ALA A 40 -5.43 6.06 2.65
N LEU A 41 -4.51 5.10 2.81
CA LEU A 41 -4.56 3.84 2.04
C LEU A 41 -5.81 3.03 2.33
N THR A 42 -6.31 3.04 3.57
CA THR A 42 -7.58 2.37 3.92
C THR A 42 -8.77 3.00 3.21
N LEU A 43 -8.79 4.34 3.09
CA LEU A 43 -9.85 5.04 2.35
C LEU A 43 -9.81 4.67 0.87
N ILE A 44 -8.63 4.70 0.26
CA ILE A 44 -8.45 4.33 -1.15
C ILE A 44 -8.88 2.88 -1.36
N MET A 45 -8.38 1.92 -0.56
CA MET A 45 -8.76 0.51 -0.63
C MET A 45 -10.29 0.32 -0.59
N LYS A 46 -10.99 1.04 0.29
CA LYS A 46 -12.46 0.94 0.39
C LYS A 46 -13.15 1.52 -0.84
N THR A 47 -12.73 2.69 -1.31
CA THR A 47 -13.27 3.33 -2.51
C THR A 47 -13.08 2.46 -3.75
N GLU A 48 -11.87 1.96 -3.95
CA GLU A 48 -11.54 1.13 -5.13
C GLU A 48 -12.25 -0.23 -5.10
N ASN A 49 -12.35 -0.88 -3.92
CA ASN A 49 -13.16 -2.10 -3.80
C ASN A 49 -14.65 -1.85 -4.05
N ALA A 50 -15.18 -0.68 -3.71
CA ALA A 50 -16.58 -0.35 -4.01
C ALA A 50 -16.81 -0.15 -5.52
N GLN A 51 -15.79 0.32 -6.25
CA GLN A 51 -15.84 0.54 -7.69
C GLN A 51 -15.58 -0.73 -8.52
N HIS A 52 -14.57 -1.51 -8.13
CA HIS A 52 -14.07 -2.66 -8.90
C HIS A 52 -14.55 -4.02 -8.38
N GLY A 53 -15.11 -4.06 -7.17
CA GLY A 53 -15.58 -5.27 -6.52
C GLY A 53 -14.76 -5.62 -5.27
N PRO A 54 -15.38 -6.27 -4.26
CA PRO A 54 -14.68 -6.65 -3.04
C PRO A 54 -13.48 -7.55 -3.30
N GLY A 55 -12.35 -7.27 -2.65
CA GLY A 55 -11.14 -8.08 -2.73
C GLY A 55 -10.24 -7.76 -3.93
N THR A 56 -10.63 -6.80 -4.78
CA THR A 56 -9.77 -6.31 -5.87
C THR A 56 -8.61 -5.48 -5.35
N HIS A 57 -8.74 -4.86 -4.17
CA HIS A 57 -7.71 -4.05 -3.52
C HIS A 57 -7.51 -4.47 -2.07
N TRP A 58 -6.25 -4.50 -1.60
CA TRP A 58 -5.89 -4.83 -0.22
C TRP A 58 -4.68 -4.04 0.26
N ILE A 59 -4.48 -3.97 1.58
CA ILE A 59 -3.26 -3.42 2.18
C ILE A 59 -2.34 -4.58 2.57
N GLU A 60 -1.10 -4.55 2.09
CA GLU A 60 -0.04 -5.43 2.58
C GLU A 60 0.78 -4.74 3.66
N GLU A 61 1.34 -5.52 4.57
CA GLU A 61 2.24 -5.05 5.62
C GLU A 61 3.56 -5.83 5.59
N ARG A 62 4.66 -5.16 5.89
CA ARG A 62 5.96 -5.80 6.13
C ARG A 62 6.72 -5.12 7.26
N PRO A 63 7.68 -5.79 7.92
CA PRO A 63 8.65 -5.09 8.75
C PRO A 63 9.46 -4.10 7.89
N ALA A 64 9.70 -2.90 8.39
CA ALA A 64 10.63 -1.97 7.77
C ALA A 64 12.04 -2.57 7.78
N ASN A 65 12.74 -2.54 6.65
CA ASN A 65 14.13 -2.96 6.62
C ASN A 65 14.99 -1.93 7.35
N SER A 66 15.94 -2.37 8.17
CA SER A 66 16.87 -1.49 8.90
C SER A 66 17.72 -0.59 8.00
N ASN A 67 17.78 -0.85 6.69
CA ASN A 67 18.50 -0.04 5.71
C ASN A 67 17.71 1.20 5.23
N ASP A 68 16.38 1.22 5.40
CA ASP A 68 15.54 2.33 4.92
C ASP A 68 15.52 3.51 5.92
N LEU A 69 16.04 3.30 7.13
CA LEU A 69 16.21 4.33 8.17
C LEU A 69 17.44 5.25 7.96
N ASN A 70 18.29 4.97 6.96
CA ASN A 70 19.52 5.71 6.68
C ASN A 70 19.47 6.56 5.39
N ALA A 71 18.33 6.61 4.69
CA ALA A 71 18.15 7.53 3.57
C ALA A 71 17.72 8.91 4.10
N GLY A 72 18.64 9.59 4.78
CA GLY A 72 18.54 11.00 5.17
C GLY A 72 19.07 11.94 4.09
#